data_AF-A0A2V8FZE8-F1
#
_entry.id   AF-A0A2V8FZE8-F1
#
_cell.length_a   1.000
_cell.length_b   1.000
_cell.length_c   1.000
_cell.angle_alpha   90.00
_cell.angle_beta   90.00
_cell.angle_gamma   90.00
#
_symmetry.space_group_name_H-M   'P 1'
#
loop_
_entity.id
_entity.type
_entity.pdbx_description
1 polymer ?
#
loop_
_entity_poly.entity_id
_entity_poly.type
_entity_poly.pdbx_seq_one_letter_code
_entity_poly.pdbx_strand_id
1 'polypeptide(L)'
;MLTALAIFSAASLAAPSVGHAQTFKVEKFDIKGEGGTDYVAVEAATGRVFVARATHMMVIEGATGKVLGDIPNTPGVHGAGLATKAGHGFT
;
A
#
# COMPACT_ATOMS: atom_id res chain seq x y z
N MET A 1 -21.76 -1.71 66.23
CA MET A 1 -22.45 -2.39 65.11
C MET A 1 -22.58 -1.39 63.97
N LEU A 2 -21.44 -0.89 63.49
CA LEU A 2 -21.37 0.15 62.46
C LEU A 2 -20.84 -0.51 61.20
N THR A 3 -21.26 0.01 60.05
CA THR A 3 -20.77 -0.30 58.70
C THR A 3 -21.13 -1.69 58.17
N ALA A 4 -22.42 -1.89 57.88
CA ALA A 4 -22.83 -2.82 56.83
C ALA A 4 -22.29 -2.29 55.49
N LEU A 5 -21.16 -2.86 55.11
CA LEU A 5 -20.37 -2.77 53.89
C LEU A 5 -21.18 -2.35 52.64
N ALA A 6 -21.38 -1.04 52.49
CA ALA A 6 -21.82 -0.40 51.27
C ALA A 6 -20.63 -0.29 50.30
N ILE A 7 -20.15 -1.42 49.77
CA ILE A 7 -19.16 -1.43 48.68
C ILE A 7 -19.44 -2.64 47.77
N PHE A 8 -20.55 -2.62 47.05
CA PHE A 8 -20.60 -3.31 45.75
C PHE A 8 -19.95 -2.36 44.74
N SER A 9 -18.62 -2.33 44.74
CA SER A 9 -17.85 -1.67 43.70
C SER A 9 -18.26 -2.26 42.36
N ALA A 10 -18.83 -1.41 41.51
CA ALA A 10 -19.15 -1.71 40.12
C ALA A 10 -17.89 -2.20 39.40
N ALA A 11 -17.76 -3.52 39.26
CA ALA A 11 -16.87 -4.10 38.28
C ALA A 11 -17.54 -3.91 36.92
N SER A 12 -17.30 -2.78 36.27
CA SER A 12 -17.63 -2.57 34.87
C SER A 12 -16.89 -3.64 34.07
N LEU A 13 -17.59 -4.66 33.57
CA LEU A 13 -17.03 -5.60 32.61
C LEU A 13 -16.67 -4.80 31.35
N ALA A 14 -15.40 -4.44 31.18
CA ALA A 14 -14.88 -4.00 29.90
C ALA A 14 -14.92 -5.21 28.95
N ALA A 15 -15.99 -5.32 28.16
CA ALA A 15 -16.08 -6.32 27.12
C ALA A 15 -14.99 -6.03 26.07
N PRO A 16 -14.25 -7.05 25.60
CA PRO A 16 -13.25 -6.83 24.55
C PRO A 16 -13.95 -6.34 23.28
N SER A 17 -13.50 -5.20 22.74
CA SER A 17 -13.96 -4.74 21.43
C SER A 17 -13.32 -5.62 20.36
N VAL A 18 -14.14 -6.38 19.63
CA VAL A 18 -13.66 -7.07 18.42
C VAL A 18 -13.45 -6.02 17.34
N GLY A 19 -12.19 -5.83 16.92
CA GLY A 19 -11.87 -4.98 15.78
C GLY A 19 -12.52 -5.54 14.53
N HIS A 20 -13.33 -4.73 13.85
CA HIS A 20 -13.92 -5.11 12.57
C HIS A 20 -12.88 -4.94 11.47
N ALA A 21 -12.66 -5.98 10.67
CA ALA A 21 -11.80 -5.88 9.50
C ALA A 21 -12.42 -4.92 8.47
N GLN A 22 -11.58 -4.11 7.85
CA GLN A 22 -11.97 -3.30 6.70
C GLN A 22 -12.21 -4.20 5.48
N THR A 23 -13.26 -3.89 4.72
CA THR A 23 -13.56 -4.56 3.46
C THR A 23 -12.95 -3.76 2.31
N PHE A 24 -12.20 -4.44 1.44
CA PHE A 24 -11.62 -3.84 0.24
C PHE A 24 -12.33 -4.33 -1.01
N LYS A 25 -12.50 -3.44 -1.98
CA LYS A 25 -12.78 -3.83 -3.37
C LYS A 25 -11.45 -4.03 -4.09
N VAL A 26 -11.33 -5.13 -4.82
CA VAL A 26 -10.10 -5.49 -5.53
C VAL A 26 -10.43 -5.63 -7.01
N GLU A 27 -9.58 -5.05 -7.84
CA GLU A 27 -9.60 -5.21 -9.29
C GLU A 27 -8.25 -5.73 -9.77
N LYS A 28 -8.27 -6.46 -10.88
CA LYS A 28 -7.07 -6.99 -11.53
C LYS A 28 -6.91 -6.30 -12.88
N PHE A 29 -5.72 -5.72 -13.10
CA PHE A 29 -5.33 -5.17 -14.38
C PHE A 29 -4.28 -6.06 -15.05
N ASP A 30 -4.48 -6.39 -16.31
CA ASP A 30 -3.48 -7.05 -17.13
C ASP A 30 -2.68 -5.98 -17.88
N ILE A 31 -1.58 -5.54 -17.27
CA ILE A 31 -0.75 -4.44 -17.77
C ILE A 31 0.12 -4.81 -18.98
N LYS A 32 0.19 -6.11 -19.34
CA LYS A 32 1.05 -6.63 -20.42
C LYS A 32 2.53 -6.22 -20.23
N GLY A 33 3.31 -6.17 -21.30
CA GLY A 33 4.73 -5.81 -21.28
C GLY A 33 5.68 -7.00 -21.10
N GLU A 34 6.95 -6.82 -21.47
CA GLU A 34 7.99 -7.85 -21.39
C GLU A 34 8.68 -7.87 -20.02
N GLY A 35 9.41 -8.96 -19.71
CA GLY A 35 10.14 -9.12 -18.45
C GLY A 35 9.29 -9.66 -17.30
N GLY A 36 9.93 -10.15 -16.24
CA GLY A 36 9.26 -10.62 -15.01
C GLY A 36 8.84 -9.45 -14.12
N THR A 37 7.75 -9.60 -13.36
CA THR A 37 7.31 -8.58 -12.38
C THR A 37 8.02 -8.80 -11.06
N ASP A 38 8.64 -7.74 -10.52
CA ASP A 38 9.20 -7.73 -9.16
C ASP A 38 8.47 -6.69 -8.27
N TYR A 39 9.16 -5.71 -7.67
CA TYR A 39 8.52 -4.75 -6.79
C TYR A 39 7.69 -3.71 -7.54
N VAL A 40 6.73 -3.16 -6.79
CA VAL A 40 5.92 -2.02 -7.19
C VAL A 40 6.14 -0.87 -6.20
N ALA A 41 6.24 0.35 -6.73
CA ALA A 41 6.30 1.58 -5.93
C ALA A 41 5.16 2.51 -6.34
N VAL A 42 4.42 3.04 -5.36
CA VAL A 42 3.30 3.96 -5.60
C VAL A 42 3.73 5.37 -5.25
N GLU A 43 3.57 6.29 -6.21
CA GLU A 43 3.76 7.72 -5.97
C GLU A 43 2.40 8.33 -5.59
N ALA A 44 2.25 8.66 -4.31
CA ALA A 44 0.95 9.06 -3.75
C ALA A 44 0.43 10.40 -4.31
N ALA A 45 1.29 11.33 -4.75
CA ALA A 45 0.85 12.63 -5.23
C ALA A 45 0.21 12.56 -6.63
N THR A 46 0.59 11.58 -7.45
CA THR A 46 0.14 11.43 -8.83
C THR A 46 -0.71 10.18 -9.05
N GLY A 47 -0.71 9.23 -8.10
CA GLY A 47 -1.37 7.93 -8.27
C GLY A 47 -0.68 7.02 -9.29
N ARG A 48 0.56 7.34 -9.67
CA ARG A 48 1.36 6.50 -10.57
C ARG A 48 1.95 5.33 -9.81
N VAL A 49 1.94 4.16 -10.46
CA VAL A 49 2.55 2.93 -9.95
C VAL A 49 3.70 2.57 -10.87
N PHE A 50 4.89 2.44 -10.31
CA PHE A 50 6.10 2.02 -11.00
C PHE A 50 6.27 0.52 -10.78
N VAL A 51 6.39 -0.24 -11.86
CA VAL A 51 6.47 -1.71 -11.82
C VAL A 51 7.81 -2.15 -12.43
N ALA A 52 8.63 -2.85 -11.64
CA ALA A 52 9.91 -3.36 -12.10
C ALA A 52 9.76 -4.55 -13.04
N ARG A 53 10.46 -4.50 -14.18
CA ARG A 53 10.42 -5.51 -15.26
C ARG A 53 11.79 -6.08 -15.63
N ALA A 54 12.68 -6.20 -14.63
CA ALA A 54 14.07 -6.66 -14.73
C ALA A 54 15.03 -5.79 -15.57
N THR A 55 14.59 -5.19 -16.69
CA THR A 55 15.44 -4.37 -17.57
C THR A 55 14.90 -2.95 -17.81
N HIS A 56 13.67 -2.70 -17.37
CA HIS A 56 12.96 -1.44 -17.51
C HIS A 56 11.96 -1.27 -16.36
N MET A 57 11.44 -0.06 -16.19
CA MET A 57 10.34 0.25 -15.27
C MET A 57 9.11 0.69 -16.05
N MET A 58 7.99 0.01 -15.88
CA MET A 58 6.71 0.49 -16.42
C MET A 58 6.08 1.50 -15.48
N VAL A 59 5.40 2.50 -16.04
CA VAL A 59 4.63 3.50 -15.29
C VAL A 59 3.16 3.29 -15.59
N ILE A 60 2.35 3.05 -14.56
CA ILE A 60 0.94 2.70 -14.65
C ILE A 60 0.10 3.74 -13.91
N GLU A 61 -1.09 4.05 -14.41
CA GLU A 61 -2.12 4.77 -13.65
C GLU A 61 -2.79 3.80 -12.66
N GLY A 62 -2.61 4.02 -11.36
CA GLY A 62 -3.05 3.07 -10.33
C GLY A 62 -4.56 2.86 -10.27
N ALA A 63 -5.36 3.85 -10.65
CA ALA A 63 -6.82 3.78 -10.59
C ALA A 63 -7.44 2.94 -11.72
N THR A 64 -6.78 2.84 -12.87
CA THR A 64 -7.36 2.24 -14.09
C THR A 64 -6.53 1.08 -14.65
N GLY A 65 -5.29 0.91 -14.17
CA GLY A 65 -4.34 -0.02 -14.74
C GLY A 65 -3.79 0.40 -16.11
N LYS A 66 -4.09 1.61 -16.58
CA LYS A 66 -3.60 2.11 -17.86
C LYS A 66 -2.08 2.28 -17.83
N VAL A 67 -1.39 1.69 -18.79
CA VAL A 67 0.04 1.93 -19.01
C VAL A 67 0.23 3.37 -19.50
N LEU A 68 1.03 4.14 -18.77
CA LEU A 68 1.34 5.53 -19.07
C LEU A 68 2.67 5.69 -19.81
N GLY A 69 3.61 4.76 -19.61
CA GLY A 69 4.90 4.80 -20.27
C GLY A 69 5.86 3.75 -19.75
N ASP A 70 7.08 3.81 -20.28
CA ASP A 70 8.18 2.89 -20.01
C ASP A 70 9.48 3.67 -19.79
N ILE A 71 10.27 3.26 -18.81
CA ILE A 71 11.60 3.80 -18.51
C ILE A 71 12.62 2.70 -18.84
N PRO A 72 13.26 2.76 -20.02
CA PRO A 72 14.19 1.74 -20.46
C PRO A 72 15.58 1.91 -19.82
N ASN A 73 16.47 0.96 -20.12
CA ASN A 73 17.89 0.98 -19.77
C ASN A 73 18.18 0.95 -18.26
N THR A 74 17.40 0.16 -17.52
CA THR A 74 17.61 -0.11 -16.09
C THR A 74 17.88 -1.61 -15.88
N PRO A 75 19.01 -2.14 -16.43
CA PRO A 75 19.30 -3.57 -16.35
C PRO A 75 19.49 -4.02 -14.90
N GLY A 76 18.79 -5.09 -14.51
CA GLY A 76 18.80 -5.63 -13.15
C GLY A 76 17.93 -4.86 -12.17
N VAL A 77 16.96 -4.06 -12.65
CA VAL A 77 16.09 -3.30 -11.76
C VAL A 77 15.10 -4.19 -11.02
N HIS A 78 14.99 -3.99 -9.70
CA HIS A 78 14.06 -4.72 -8.83
C HIS A 78 12.96 -3.83 -8.25
N GLY A 79 13.18 -2.53 -8.11
CA GLY A 79 12.21 -1.61 -7.53
C GLY A 79 12.63 -0.15 -7.67
N ALA A 80 11.85 0.75 -7.08
CA ALA A 80 12.11 2.18 -7.13
C ALA A 80 11.93 2.86 -5.77
N GLY A 81 12.77 3.86 -5.51
CA GLY A 81 12.64 4.79 -4.38
C GLY A 81 12.18 6.16 -4.86
N LEU A 82 11.23 6.79 -4.16
CA LEU A 82 10.61 8.03 -4.60
C LEU A 82 10.85 9.16 -3.59
N ALA A 83 11.48 10.25 -4.06
CA ALA A 83 11.64 11.49 -3.31
C ALA A 83 10.63 12.53 -3.83
N THR A 84 9.34 12.34 -3.50
CA THR A 84 8.21 13.12 -4.05
C THR A 84 8.44 14.64 -3.97
N LYS A 85 8.90 15.16 -2.83
CA LYS A 85 9.12 16.61 -2.65
C LYS A 85 10.18 17.19 -3.59
N ALA A 86 11.15 16.37 -4.01
CA ALA A 86 12.20 16.76 -4.94
C ALA A 86 11.84 16.45 -6.40
N GLY A 87 10.68 15.82 -6.66
CA GLY A 87 10.29 15.39 -8.01
C GLY A 87 11.26 14.38 -8.62
N HIS A 88 11.89 13.54 -7.80
CA HIS A 88 12.95 12.62 -8.24
C HIS A 88 12.69 11.18 -7.82
N GLY A 89 13.14 10.23 -8.64
CA GLY A 89 13.05 8.79 -8.41
C GLY A 89 14.38 8.10 -8.64
N PHE A 90 14.60 6.99 -7.94
CA PHE A 90 15.80 6.16 -8.00
C PHE A 90 15.40 4.72 -8.28
N THR A 91 16.31 3.96 -8.90
CA THR A 91 16.07 2.58 -9.30
C THR A 91 17.37 1.78 -9.37
#